data_AF-A0A1H3YIY4-F1
#
_entry.id   AF-A0A1H3YIY4-F1
#
_cell.length_a   1.000
_cell.length_b   1.000
_cell.length_c   1.000
_cell.angle_alpha   90.00
_cell.angle_beta   90.00
_cell.angle_gamma   90.00
#
_symmetry.space_group_name_H-M   'P 1'
#
loop_
_entity.id
_entity.type
_entity.pdbx_description
1 polymer ?
#
loop_
_entity_poly.entity_id
_entity_poly.type
_entity_poly.pdbx_seq_one_letter_code
_entity_poly.pdbx_strand_id
1 'polypeptide(L)'
;MQFNPETYRMPDIPMQPFIDTAEIWDYLNDTPSSPEKVRQIIDKSLAKNRLNLKDTAALINANDEESIRLIKEGAKALKTKIYGNRIVLFAPLYVGNKCANDCIYCGFRVSNREQVRKTLSRDELIKEIEALEESGQKRLILVFGEHAEYNPGFIAETVKTAYSVKKGRGEIRRVNINAAPLDIEGFRMVKEAGIGTYQVFQETYHREAYKNYHLWGKKADYDYRLTSLDRAQEAGLDDVGIGALIGLYDWRFEVMGLVRHTNHLEACYNVGPHTISFPRIKDASMLRIGKHYFASDKEFTRLVAILRLAVPYTGMILTAREPATLRNELIQYGVSQIDGGTKIELGSYVSQQKNLDLNRSQFHINDDRSLNEVIEELLQQGMLPSFCTACYRLGRTGEHFMEFSVPGFIKRFCTPNAILTLAEYLEDYAPETTAQKGWKVIEKNMDELNEKMQNEVRDKIARIKQGERDLYR
;
A
#
# COMPACT_ATOMS: atom_id res chain seq x y z
N MET A 1 15.17 14.48 8.58
CA MET A 1 14.24 15.48 8.02
C MET A 1 13.65 16.18 9.21
N GLN A 2 13.83 17.49 9.36
CA GLN A 2 12.95 18.22 10.27
C GLN A 2 11.66 18.45 9.49
N PHE A 3 10.66 17.61 9.75
CA PHE A 3 9.30 18.02 9.47
C PHE A 3 9.07 19.26 10.34
N ASN A 4 8.66 20.36 9.74
CA ASN A 4 8.29 21.56 10.47
C ASN A 4 6.76 21.51 10.55
N PRO A 5 6.18 21.09 11.70
CA PRO A 5 4.74 21.03 11.84
C PRO A 5 4.15 22.39 11.56
N GLU A 6 3.13 22.43 10.71
CA GLU A 6 2.38 23.65 10.49
C GLU A 6 1.32 23.81 11.58
N THR A 7 0.82 25.03 11.73
CA THR A 7 -0.31 25.30 12.60
C THR A 7 -1.61 25.12 11.82
N TYR A 8 -2.37 24.10 12.19
CA TYR A 8 -3.72 23.82 11.69
C TYR A 8 -4.79 24.24 12.71
N ARG A 9 -6.04 24.39 12.29
CA ARG A 9 -7.19 24.72 13.17
C ARG A 9 -7.36 23.69 14.28
N MET A 10 -7.24 22.42 13.92
CA MET A 10 -7.19 21.32 14.87
C MET A 10 -5.72 20.95 15.13
N PRO A 11 -5.26 21.03 16.39
CA PRO A 11 -3.87 20.79 16.73
C PRO A 11 -3.50 19.32 16.57
N ASP A 12 -2.22 19.05 16.34
CA ASP A 12 -1.66 17.71 16.38
C ASP A 12 -1.45 17.27 17.82
N ILE A 13 -2.43 16.53 18.36
CA ILE A 13 -2.38 15.93 19.69
C ILE A 13 -2.60 14.41 19.52
N PRO A 14 -1.70 13.56 20.04
CA PRO A 14 -1.84 12.11 19.97
C PRO A 14 -3.23 11.64 20.39
N MET A 15 -3.81 10.73 19.61
CA MET A 15 -5.12 10.11 19.85
C MET A 15 -6.30 11.09 19.95
N GLN A 16 -6.17 12.32 19.46
CA GLN A 16 -7.26 13.27 19.30
C GLN A 16 -7.60 13.46 17.82
N PRO A 17 -8.86 13.77 17.46
CA PRO A 17 -9.20 14.11 16.08
C PRO A 17 -8.36 15.29 15.56
N PHE A 18 -7.94 15.24 14.30
CA PHE A 18 -7.03 16.22 13.68
C PHE A 18 -7.49 16.67 12.27
N ILE A 19 -8.71 16.32 11.87
CA ILE A 19 -9.30 16.65 10.56
C ILE A 19 -10.45 17.64 10.75
N ASP A 20 -10.23 18.89 10.32
CA ASP A 20 -11.27 19.91 10.21
C ASP A 20 -11.78 19.98 8.77
N THR A 21 -13.06 19.64 8.57
CA THR A 21 -13.68 19.63 7.23
C THR A 21 -13.70 21.03 6.59
N ALA A 22 -13.94 22.08 7.37
CA ALA A 22 -14.02 23.43 6.85
C ALA A 22 -12.62 23.92 6.44
N GLU A 23 -11.60 23.65 7.25
CA GLU A 23 -10.21 23.99 6.94
C GLU A 23 -9.74 23.39 5.61
N ILE A 24 -10.03 22.11 5.36
CA ILE A 24 -9.68 21.46 4.10
C ILE A 24 -10.36 22.17 2.92
N TRP A 25 -11.65 22.51 3.06
CA TRP A 25 -12.38 23.23 2.01
C TRP A 25 -11.87 24.65 1.82
N ASP A 26 -11.49 25.36 2.87
CA ASP A 26 -10.90 26.69 2.77
C ASP A 26 -9.59 26.64 1.99
N TYR A 27 -8.71 25.66 2.25
CA TYR A 27 -7.52 25.45 1.40
C TYR A 27 -7.88 25.18 -0.06
N LEU A 28 -8.85 24.31 -0.32
CA LEU A 28 -9.27 23.94 -1.68
C LEU A 28 -9.94 25.10 -2.43
N ASN A 29 -10.67 25.97 -1.74
CA ASN A 29 -11.40 27.08 -2.36
C ASN A 29 -10.53 28.33 -2.51
N ASP A 30 -9.67 28.62 -1.54
CA ASP A 30 -8.96 29.90 -1.45
C ASP A 30 -7.53 29.85 -1.98
N THR A 31 -6.98 28.66 -2.24
CA THR A 31 -5.60 28.54 -2.73
C THR A 31 -5.53 28.69 -4.25
N PRO A 32 -4.95 29.79 -4.78
CA PRO A 32 -4.77 29.95 -6.21
C PRO A 32 -3.70 29.00 -6.74
N SER A 33 -3.83 28.65 -8.02
CA SER A 33 -2.84 27.87 -8.75
C SER A 33 -2.42 28.59 -10.03
N SER A 34 -1.15 28.47 -10.38
CA SER A 34 -0.56 28.96 -11.64
C SER A 34 0.59 28.03 -12.05
N PRO A 35 0.95 27.97 -13.35
CA PRO A 35 2.07 27.13 -13.79
C PRO A 35 3.37 27.45 -13.05
N GLU A 36 3.64 28.72 -12.77
CA GLU A 36 4.81 29.14 -12.00
C GLU A 36 4.77 28.64 -10.55
N LYS A 37 3.62 28.75 -9.88
CA LYS A 37 3.44 28.22 -8.53
C LYS A 37 3.61 26.70 -8.49
N VAL A 38 3.09 26.00 -9.50
CA VAL A 38 3.23 24.54 -9.64
C VAL A 38 4.70 24.14 -9.80
N ARG A 39 5.49 24.84 -10.63
CA ARG A 39 6.93 24.58 -10.76
C ARG A 39 7.67 24.74 -9.43
N GLN A 40 7.42 25.83 -8.71
CA GLN A 40 8.03 26.08 -7.40
C GLN A 40 7.71 24.96 -6.38
N ILE A 41 6.46 24.48 -6.37
CA ILE A 41 6.04 23.37 -5.50
C ILE A 41 6.74 22.06 -5.91
N ILE A 42 6.85 21.79 -7.20
CA ILE A 42 7.57 20.62 -7.71
C ILE A 42 9.05 20.68 -7.32
N ASP A 43 9.70 21.83 -7.46
CA ASP A 43 11.10 22.02 -7.06
C ASP A 43 11.29 21.79 -5.56
N LYS A 44 10.37 22.28 -4.72
CA LYS A 44 10.34 21.99 -3.28
C LYS A 44 10.28 20.49 -3.02
N SER A 45 9.42 19.76 -3.73
CA SER A 45 9.27 18.31 -3.60
C SER A 45 10.49 17.53 -4.12
N LEU A 46 11.09 17.94 -5.24
CA LEU A 46 12.33 17.35 -5.80
C LEU A 46 13.55 17.60 -4.92
N ALA A 47 13.55 18.73 -4.21
CA ALA A 47 14.45 19.05 -3.11
C ALA A 47 14.12 18.28 -1.82
N LYS A 48 13.21 17.29 -1.90
CA LYS A 48 12.91 16.32 -0.84
C LYS A 48 12.20 16.90 0.37
N ASN A 49 11.56 18.06 0.22
CA ASN A 49 10.75 18.66 1.26
C ASN A 49 9.30 18.17 1.17
N ARG A 50 8.68 17.92 2.32
CA ARG A 50 7.25 17.58 2.43
C ARG A 50 6.42 18.76 1.94
N LEU A 51 5.35 18.48 1.19
CA LEU A 51 4.38 19.53 0.87
C LEU A 51 3.35 19.63 1.98
N ASN A 52 2.93 20.84 2.26
CA ASN A 52 1.86 21.12 3.19
C ASN A 52 0.49 21.13 2.50
N LEU A 53 -0.58 21.39 3.26
CA LEU A 53 -1.93 21.47 2.72
C LEU A 53 -2.09 22.57 1.66
N LYS A 54 -1.47 23.74 1.85
CA LYS A 54 -1.55 24.84 0.86
C LYS A 54 -0.87 24.49 -0.47
N ASP A 55 0.33 23.92 -0.42
CA ASP A 55 1.06 23.46 -1.60
C ASP A 55 0.28 22.34 -2.29
N THR A 56 -0.26 21.39 -1.52
CA THR A 56 -1.09 20.30 -2.06
C THR A 56 -2.36 20.83 -2.73
N ALA A 57 -3.05 21.78 -2.11
CA ALA A 57 -4.23 22.43 -2.67
C ALA A 57 -3.92 23.18 -3.98
N ALA A 58 -2.77 23.87 -4.06
CA ALA A 58 -2.35 24.52 -5.30
C ALA A 58 -2.13 23.50 -6.44
N LEU A 59 -1.57 22.31 -6.17
CA LEU A 59 -1.46 21.25 -7.19
C LEU A 59 -2.82 20.66 -7.58
N ILE A 60 -3.73 20.51 -6.61
CA ILE A 60 -5.11 20.05 -6.83
C ILE A 60 -5.94 21.07 -7.63
N ASN A 61 -5.68 22.36 -7.47
CA ASN A 61 -6.40 23.42 -8.17
C ASN A 61 -5.82 23.72 -9.57
N ALA A 62 -4.69 23.11 -9.92
CA ALA A 62 -4.01 23.30 -11.20
C ALA A 62 -4.71 22.57 -12.37
N ASN A 63 -5.75 23.18 -12.94
CA ASN A 63 -6.61 22.54 -13.94
C ASN A 63 -6.18 22.74 -15.40
N ASP A 64 -5.18 23.58 -15.66
CA ASP A 64 -4.64 23.78 -17.00
C ASP A 64 -3.73 22.61 -17.44
N GLU A 65 -3.66 22.37 -18.75
CA GLU A 65 -2.93 21.23 -19.32
C GLU A 65 -1.42 21.29 -19.02
N GLU A 66 -0.83 22.50 -18.99
CA GLU A 66 0.59 22.68 -18.73
C GLU A 66 0.92 22.23 -17.30
N SER A 67 0.18 22.74 -16.31
CA SER A 67 0.37 22.39 -14.91
C SER A 67 0.15 20.90 -14.66
N ILE A 68 -0.87 20.29 -15.26
CA ILE A 68 -1.12 18.84 -15.13
C ILE A 68 0.06 18.04 -15.68
N ARG A 69 0.62 18.44 -16.83
CA ARG A 69 1.82 17.83 -17.41
C ARG A 69 3.02 17.97 -16.48
N LEU A 70 3.27 19.18 -15.95
CA LEU A 70 4.35 19.45 -15.00
C LEU A 70 4.24 18.58 -13.74
N ILE A 71 3.03 18.44 -13.18
CA ILE A 71 2.76 17.58 -12.02
C ILE A 71 3.15 16.12 -12.31
N LYS A 72 2.70 15.58 -13.45
CA LYS A 72 3.02 14.20 -13.86
C LYS A 72 4.53 14.00 -14.07
N GLU A 73 5.20 14.94 -14.73
CA GLU A 73 6.65 14.89 -14.97
C GLU A 73 7.45 14.98 -13.67
N GLY A 74 7.09 15.91 -12.78
CA GLY A 74 7.69 16.07 -11.46
C GLY A 74 7.54 14.80 -10.61
N ALA A 75 6.33 14.22 -10.58
CA ALA A 75 6.06 12.99 -9.84
C ALA A 75 6.89 11.80 -10.37
N LYS A 76 6.99 11.66 -11.70
CA LYS A 76 7.84 10.64 -12.34
C LYS A 76 9.32 10.82 -12.00
N ALA A 77 9.83 12.05 -12.07
CA ALA A 77 11.21 12.37 -11.71
C ALA A 77 11.49 12.03 -10.24
N LEU A 78 10.58 12.43 -9.34
CA LEU A 78 10.70 12.15 -7.92
C LEU A 78 10.65 10.66 -7.60
N LYS A 79 9.68 9.93 -8.18
CA LYS A 79 9.60 8.47 -8.04
C LYS A 79 10.89 7.81 -8.49
N THR A 80 11.43 8.20 -9.64
CA THR A 80 12.68 7.65 -10.18
C THR A 80 13.86 7.92 -9.26
N LYS A 81 13.94 9.13 -8.68
CA LYS A 81 14.98 9.53 -7.74
C LYS A 81 14.95 8.73 -6.43
N ILE A 82 13.76 8.44 -5.92
CA ILE A 82 13.58 7.77 -4.61
C ILE A 82 13.52 6.24 -4.77
N TYR A 83 12.59 5.73 -5.59
CA TYR A 83 12.32 4.30 -5.73
C TYR A 83 12.99 3.67 -6.95
N GLY A 84 13.41 4.47 -7.93
CA GLY A 84 13.86 3.96 -9.22
C GLY A 84 12.74 3.27 -10.00
N ASN A 85 13.13 2.26 -10.78
CA ASN A 85 12.25 1.35 -11.53
C ASN A 85 11.77 0.15 -10.67
N ARG A 86 12.07 0.13 -9.37
CA ARG A 86 11.67 -0.97 -8.49
C ARG A 86 10.17 -0.95 -8.24
N ILE A 87 9.55 -2.14 -8.28
CA ILE A 87 8.17 -2.36 -7.85
C ILE A 87 8.13 -3.55 -6.89
N VAL A 88 7.66 -3.32 -5.67
CA VAL A 88 7.52 -4.39 -4.67
C VAL A 88 6.21 -5.14 -4.91
N LEU A 89 6.27 -6.47 -4.91
CA LEU A 89 5.13 -7.35 -5.09
C LEU A 89 4.67 -7.95 -3.77
N PHE A 90 3.36 -8.14 -3.63
CA PHE A 90 2.74 -8.86 -2.52
C PHE A 90 1.46 -9.57 -3.00
N ALA A 91 0.81 -10.31 -2.11
CA ALA A 91 -0.55 -10.81 -2.32
C ALA A 91 -1.44 -10.56 -1.10
N PRO A 92 -2.71 -10.17 -1.28
CA PRO A 92 -3.67 -10.17 -0.19
C PRO A 92 -4.16 -11.60 0.08
N LEU A 93 -4.32 -11.99 1.35
CA LEU A 93 -4.93 -13.26 1.74
C LEU A 93 -6.11 -12.96 2.67
N TYR A 94 -7.32 -13.22 2.18
CA TYR A 94 -8.56 -13.01 2.93
C TYR A 94 -8.78 -14.19 3.89
N VAL A 95 -8.60 -13.93 5.18
CA VAL A 95 -8.69 -14.97 6.23
C VAL A 95 -10.13 -15.15 6.71
N GLY A 96 -10.92 -14.08 6.72
CA GLY A 96 -12.30 -14.14 7.20
C GLY A 96 -13.18 -12.98 6.74
N ASN A 97 -14.40 -13.26 6.28
CA ASN A 97 -15.34 -12.24 5.78
C ASN A 97 -16.57 -11.98 6.67
N LYS A 98 -16.69 -12.64 7.83
CA LYS A 98 -17.66 -12.27 8.87
C LYS A 98 -17.44 -10.80 9.27
N CYS A 99 -18.50 -10.01 9.34
CA CYS A 99 -18.41 -8.60 9.69
C CYS A 99 -19.69 -8.16 10.41
N ALA A 100 -19.55 -7.39 11.48
CA ALA A 100 -20.65 -6.82 12.25
C ALA A 100 -21.06 -5.43 11.75
N ASN A 101 -20.28 -4.80 10.87
CA ASN A 101 -20.58 -3.47 10.35
C ASN A 101 -21.49 -3.51 9.12
N ASP A 102 -22.18 -2.40 8.88
CA ASP A 102 -23.09 -2.25 7.74
C ASP A 102 -22.66 -1.15 6.75
N CYS A 103 -21.45 -1.28 6.21
CA CYS A 103 -20.91 -0.32 5.24
C CYS A 103 -21.58 -0.48 3.88
N ILE A 104 -22.27 0.56 3.37
CA ILE A 104 -23.13 0.43 2.18
C ILE A 104 -22.38 0.18 0.87
N TYR A 105 -21.05 0.34 0.89
CA TYR A 105 -20.16 0.12 -0.24
C TYR A 105 -19.49 -1.26 -0.25
N CYS A 106 -19.69 -2.09 0.78
CA CYS A 106 -18.92 -3.33 0.97
C CYS A 106 -19.80 -4.57 0.85
N GLY A 107 -19.37 -5.56 0.04
CA GLY A 107 -20.07 -6.84 -0.09
C GLY A 107 -20.12 -7.65 1.21
N PHE A 108 -19.18 -7.44 2.13
CA PHE A 108 -19.13 -8.12 3.43
C PHE A 108 -20.03 -7.49 4.49
N ARG A 109 -20.78 -6.42 4.19
CA ARG A 109 -21.67 -5.78 5.17
C ARG A 109 -22.65 -6.75 5.81
N VAL A 110 -22.97 -6.57 7.10
CA VAL A 110 -23.78 -7.51 7.88
C VAL A 110 -25.20 -7.70 7.33
N SER A 111 -25.77 -6.67 6.68
CA SER A 111 -27.10 -6.78 6.07
C SER A 111 -27.12 -7.60 4.79
N ASN A 112 -25.96 -7.89 4.17
CA ASN A 112 -25.89 -8.74 2.99
C ASN A 112 -26.02 -10.21 3.41
N ARG A 113 -27.24 -10.75 3.26
CA ARG A 113 -27.58 -12.15 3.58
C ARG A 113 -27.22 -13.12 2.47
N GLU A 114 -26.96 -12.63 1.26
CA GLU A 114 -26.52 -13.44 0.12
C GLU A 114 -25.03 -13.79 0.21
N GLN A 115 -24.27 -13.04 0.99
CA GLN A 115 -22.84 -13.29 1.17
C GLN A 115 -22.56 -14.59 1.90
N VAL A 116 -21.76 -15.46 1.27
CA VAL A 116 -21.30 -16.72 1.87
C VAL A 116 -20.26 -16.42 2.95
N ARG A 117 -20.63 -16.59 4.22
CA ARG A 117 -19.76 -16.30 5.36
C ARG A 117 -18.76 -17.43 5.59
N LYS A 118 -17.48 -17.09 5.60
CA LYS A 118 -16.37 -18.02 5.80
C LYS A 118 -15.26 -17.38 6.63
N THR A 119 -14.64 -18.21 7.44
CA THR A 119 -13.35 -17.99 8.10
C THR A 119 -12.50 -19.21 7.74
N LEU A 120 -11.28 -19.00 7.26
CA LEU A 120 -10.37 -20.10 6.97
C LEU A 120 -10.07 -20.86 8.26
N SER A 121 -10.21 -22.18 8.22
CA SER A 121 -9.60 -23.05 9.22
C SER A 121 -8.08 -22.95 9.15
N ARG A 122 -7.38 -23.39 10.20
CA ARG A 122 -5.92 -23.43 10.23
C ARG A 122 -5.33 -24.21 9.05
N ASP A 123 -5.92 -25.35 8.71
CA ASP A 123 -5.47 -26.18 7.59
C ASP A 123 -5.71 -25.51 6.23
N GLU A 124 -6.85 -24.83 6.05
CA GLU A 124 -7.09 -24.05 4.83
C GLU A 124 -6.13 -22.87 4.72
N LEU A 125 -5.86 -22.17 5.82
CA LEU A 125 -4.88 -21.09 5.87
C LEU A 125 -3.50 -21.59 5.44
N ILE A 126 -3.04 -22.72 5.98
CA ILE A 126 -1.76 -23.33 5.60
C ILE A 126 -1.72 -23.61 4.10
N LYS A 127 -2.75 -24.25 3.55
CA LYS A 127 -2.81 -24.60 2.12
C LYS A 127 -2.82 -23.36 1.21
N GLU A 128 -3.53 -22.30 1.59
CA GLU A 128 -3.51 -21.04 0.83
C GLU A 128 -2.11 -20.40 0.84
N ILE A 129 -1.41 -20.46 1.97
CA ILE A 129 -0.04 -19.93 2.10
C ILE A 129 0.95 -20.79 1.32
N GLU A 130 0.83 -22.12 1.35
CA GLU A 130 1.63 -23.02 0.51
C GLU A 130 1.45 -22.66 -0.99
N ALA A 131 0.21 -22.46 -1.46
CA ALA A 131 -0.06 -22.09 -2.84
C ALA A 131 0.56 -20.73 -3.22
N LEU A 132 0.50 -19.75 -2.30
CA LEU A 132 1.16 -18.46 -2.46
C LEU A 132 2.69 -18.61 -2.54
N GLU A 133 3.29 -19.40 -1.66
CA GLU A 133 4.72 -19.69 -1.64
C GLU A 133 5.20 -20.41 -2.91
N GLU A 134 4.41 -21.37 -3.41
CA GLU A 134 4.65 -22.09 -4.67
C GLU A 134 4.59 -21.17 -5.89
N SER A 135 3.79 -20.11 -5.85
CA SER A 135 3.77 -19.09 -6.91
C SER A 135 4.99 -18.16 -6.88
N GLY A 136 5.76 -18.17 -5.79
CA GLY A 136 6.94 -17.34 -5.57
C GLY A 136 6.72 -16.12 -4.67
N GLN A 137 5.52 -15.92 -4.12
CA GLN A 137 5.24 -14.83 -3.19
C GLN A 137 6.11 -14.93 -1.93
N LYS A 138 6.48 -13.76 -1.38
CA LYS A 138 7.22 -13.64 -0.10
C LYS A 138 6.60 -12.62 0.85
N ARG A 139 5.59 -11.87 0.40
CA ARG A 139 4.97 -10.76 1.15
C ARG A 139 3.46 -10.92 1.09
N LEU A 140 2.82 -10.93 2.26
CA LEU A 140 1.37 -11.06 2.38
C LEU A 140 0.75 -9.85 3.06
N ILE A 141 -0.51 -9.58 2.70
CA ILE A 141 -1.42 -8.76 3.51
C ILE A 141 -2.56 -9.64 3.96
N LEU A 142 -2.63 -9.97 5.25
CA LEU A 142 -3.78 -10.71 5.80
C LEU A 142 -4.96 -9.75 5.97
N VAL A 143 -6.11 -10.12 5.42
CA VAL A 143 -7.31 -9.28 5.39
C VAL A 143 -8.45 -9.93 6.18
N PHE A 144 -9.07 -9.15 7.06
CA PHE A 144 -10.15 -9.60 7.95
C PHE A 144 -11.35 -8.64 7.88
N GLY A 145 -12.56 -9.18 8.02
CA GLY A 145 -13.73 -8.39 8.40
C GLY A 145 -13.62 -7.86 9.85
N GLU A 146 -14.68 -7.25 10.38
CA GLU A 146 -14.72 -6.83 11.79
C GLU A 146 -15.75 -7.67 12.55
N HIS A 147 -15.28 -8.70 13.26
CA HIS A 147 -16.13 -9.64 13.99
C HIS A 147 -15.44 -10.08 15.28
N ALA A 148 -16.21 -10.52 16.29
CA ALA A 148 -15.68 -10.93 17.60
C ALA A 148 -14.67 -12.10 17.50
N GLU A 149 -14.79 -12.93 16.47
CA GLU A 149 -13.83 -14.01 16.16
C GLU A 149 -12.44 -13.49 15.77
N TYR A 150 -12.36 -12.30 15.14
CA TYR A 150 -11.11 -11.72 14.64
C TYR A 150 -10.49 -10.78 15.67
N ASN A 151 -10.44 -11.23 16.92
CA ASN A 151 -9.79 -10.50 18.00
C ASN A 151 -8.25 -10.48 17.81
N PRO A 152 -7.52 -9.63 18.57
CA PRO A 152 -6.07 -9.53 18.45
C PRO A 152 -5.32 -10.86 18.56
N GLY A 153 -5.79 -11.77 19.42
CA GLY A 153 -5.20 -13.11 19.61
C GLY A 153 -5.32 -13.98 18.37
N PHE A 154 -6.48 -13.98 17.72
CA PHE A 154 -6.69 -14.69 16.45
C PHE A 154 -5.81 -14.14 15.33
N ILE A 155 -5.72 -12.80 15.22
CA ILE A 155 -4.85 -12.16 14.23
C ILE A 155 -3.38 -12.55 14.48
N ALA A 156 -2.92 -12.48 15.73
CA ALA A 156 -1.57 -12.85 16.13
C ALA A 156 -1.25 -14.33 15.85
N GLU A 157 -2.17 -15.25 16.12
CA GLU A 157 -2.01 -16.67 15.78
C GLU A 157 -1.94 -16.89 14.26
N THR A 158 -2.78 -16.19 13.50
CA THR A 158 -2.78 -16.25 12.04
C THR A 158 -1.42 -15.81 11.47
N VAL A 159 -0.84 -14.73 12.01
CA VAL A 159 0.50 -14.25 11.62
C VAL A 159 1.58 -15.28 11.95
N LYS A 160 1.56 -15.85 13.17
CA LYS A 160 2.52 -16.89 13.57
C LYS A 160 2.41 -18.12 12.68
N THR A 161 1.19 -18.52 12.33
CA THR A 161 0.96 -19.62 11.38
C THR A 161 1.56 -19.29 10.03
N ALA A 162 1.32 -18.09 9.50
CA ALA A 162 1.84 -17.67 8.21
C ALA A 162 3.37 -17.70 8.12
N TYR A 163 4.08 -17.30 9.18
CA TYR A 163 5.54 -17.39 9.22
C TYR A 163 6.07 -18.82 9.42
N SER A 164 5.25 -19.71 9.99
CA SER A 164 5.62 -21.11 10.23
C SER A 164 5.52 -22.00 8.99
N VAL A 165 4.70 -21.61 8.01
CA VAL A 165 4.57 -22.36 6.75
C VAL A 165 5.85 -22.19 5.93
N LYS A 166 6.31 -23.30 5.35
CA LYS A 166 7.42 -23.37 4.40
C LYS A 166 7.11 -24.47 3.38
N LYS A 167 7.04 -24.12 2.10
CA LYS A 167 6.83 -25.08 1.01
C LYS A 167 7.99 -25.07 0.01
N GLY A 168 8.79 -26.14 0.01
CA GLY A 168 9.97 -26.22 -0.85
C GLY A 168 10.98 -25.11 -0.53
N ARG A 169 11.26 -24.23 -1.51
CA ARG A 169 12.08 -23.01 -1.33
C ARG A 169 11.25 -21.77 -0.98
N GLY A 170 9.93 -21.92 -0.87
CA GLY A 170 8.99 -20.88 -0.53
C GLY A 170 9.02 -20.48 0.94
N GLU A 171 8.86 -19.18 1.17
CA GLU A 171 8.67 -18.64 2.51
C GLU A 171 8.04 -17.25 2.49
N ILE A 172 7.04 -17.03 3.35
CA ILE A 172 6.59 -15.67 3.65
C ILE A 172 7.57 -14.99 4.60
N ARG A 173 8.07 -13.83 4.19
CA ARG A 173 9.11 -13.04 4.88
C ARG A 173 8.58 -11.75 5.51
N ARG A 174 7.38 -11.29 5.12
CA ARG A 174 6.70 -10.15 5.73
C ARG A 174 5.19 -10.32 5.63
N VAL A 175 4.53 -10.21 6.78
CA VAL A 175 3.07 -10.23 6.88
C VAL A 175 2.58 -8.86 7.32
N ASN A 176 1.88 -8.15 6.46
CA ASN A 176 1.12 -6.95 6.83
C ASN A 176 -0.31 -7.35 7.21
N ILE A 177 -1.00 -6.48 7.93
CA ILE A 177 -2.40 -6.66 8.35
C ILE A 177 -3.26 -5.56 7.77
N ASN A 178 -4.42 -5.92 7.22
CA ASN A 178 -5.52 -5.01 6.98
C ASN A 178 -6.74 -5.50 7.77
N ALA A 179 -7.03 -4.83 8.89
CA ALA A 179 -8.10 -5.20 9.80
C ALA A 179 -8.66 -3.94 10.48
N ALA A 180 -9.76 -4.11 11.22
CA ALA A 180 -10.40 -3.03 11.95
C ALA A 180 -9.48 -2.41 13.02
N PRO A 181 -9.75 -1.18 13.49
CA PRO A 181 -9.05 -0.57 14.60
C PRO A 181 -9.03 -1.44 15.86
N LEU A 182 -7.88 -1.48 16.54
CA LEU A 182 -7.70 -2.12 17.85
C LEU A 182 -7.49 -1.07 18.95
N ASP A 183 -7.54 -1.50 20.20
CA ASP A 183 -6.98 -0.77 21.32
C ASP A 183 -5.45 -0.97 21.38
N ILE A 184 -4.78 -0.24 22.29
CA ILE A 184 -3.31 -0.27 22.42
C ILE A 184 -2.82 -1.69 22.75
N GLU A 185 -3.46 -2.40 23.67
CA GLU A 185 -3.09 -3.78 24.02
C GLU A 185 -3.28 -4.74 22.83
N GLY A 186 -4.36 -4.59 22.07
CA GLY A 186 -4.58 -5.36 20.86
C GLY A 186 -3.51 -5.10 19.80
N PHE A 187 -3.14 -3.84 19.58
CA PHE A 187 -2.03 -3.52 18.68
C PHE A 187 -0.70 -4.09 19.17
N ARG A 188 -0.42 -4.03 20.47
CA ARG A 188 0.81 -4.60 21.07
C ARG A 188 0.87 -6.11 20.85
N MET A 189 -0.23 -6.81 21.10
CA MET A 189 -0.33 -8.25 20.89
C MET A 189 -0.10 -8.64 19.41
N VAL A 190 -0.67 -7.89 18.47
CA VAL A 190 -0.46 -8.14 17.03
C VAL A 190 0.97 -7.80 16.62
N LYS A 191 1.57 -6.72 17.15
CA LYS A 191 2.97 -6.37 16.93
C LYS A 191 3.91 -7.48 17.41
N GLU A 192 3.69 -8.04 18.59
CA GLU A 192 4.48 -9.14 19.16
C GLU A 192 4.45 -10.42 18.30
N ALA A 193 3.45 -10.58 17.44
CA ALA A 193 3.42 -11.66 16.45
C ALA A 193 4.41 -11.46 15.28
N GLY A 194 5.05 -10.28 15.19
CA GLY A 194 6.06 -9.96 14.18
C GLY A 194 5.48 -9.49 12.85
N ILE A 195 4.41 -8.70 12.86
CA ILE A 195 3.87 -8.11 11.64
C ILE A 195 4.82 -7.06 11.04
N GLY A 196 4.66 -6.78 9.75
CA GLY A 196 5.30 -5.67 9.06
C GLY A 196 4.54 -4.36 9.26
N THR A 197 3.44 -4.19 8.53
CA THR A 197 2.63 -2.96 8.56
C THR A 197 1.19 -3.25 8.98
N TYR A 198 0.63 -2.42 9.87
CA TYR A 198 -0.81 -2.44 10.15
C TYR A 198 -1.52 -1.35 9.34
N GLN A 199 -2.54 -1.74 8.58
CA GLN A 199 -3.23 -0.87 7.63
C GLN A 199 -4.67 -0.64 8.06
N VAL A 200 -5.03 0.63 8.22
CA VAL A 200 -6.41 1.09 8.44
C VAL A 200 -6.70 2.17 7.40
N PHE A 201 -7.55 1.85 6.43
CA PHE A 201 -7.99 2.85 5.44
C PHE A 201 -9.10 3.66 6.05
N GLN A 202 -8.94 4.96 6.32
CA GLN A 202 -9.99 5.87 6.82
C GLN A 202 -11.29 5.83 5.99
N GLU A 203 -11.23 5.33 4.75
CA GLU A 203 -12.33 5.21 3.79
C GLU A 203 -12.74 6.56 3.22
N THR A 204 -13.20 7.47 4.08
CA THR A 204 -13.42 8.87 3.72
C THR A 204 -13.06 9.75 4.90
N TYR A 205 -12.26 10.77 4.66
CA TYR A 205 -11.91 11.77 5.67
C TYR A 205 -13.07 12.74 5.91
N HIS A 206 -14.06 12.83 5.03
CA HIS A 206 -15.18 13.75 5.19
C HIS A 206 -16.19 13.20 6.20
N ARG A 207 -16.25 13.80 7.40
CA ARG A 207 -17.02 13.29 8.55
C ARG A 207 -18.50 13.00 8.24
N GLU A 208 -19.19 13.93 7.58
CA GLU A 208 -20.62 13.74 7.26
C GLU A 208 -20.83 12.65 6.20
N ALA A 209 -19.89 12.53 5.25
CA ALA A 209 -19.95 11.46 4.24
C ALA A 209 -19.71 10.11 4.93
N TYR A 210 -18.72 10.03 5.82
CA TYR A 210 -18.41 8.85 6.60
C TYR A 210 -19.64 8.28 7.32
N LYS A 211 -20.40 9.14 8.00
CA LYS A 211 -21.64 8.77 8.70
C LYS A 211 -22.68 8.16 7.76
N ASN A 212 -22.80 8.68 6.54
CA ASN A 212 -23.74 8.16 5.54
C ASN A 212 -23.33 6.80 4.97
N TYR A 213 -22.04 6.47 4.99
CA TYR A 213 -21.54 5.19 4.48
C TYR A 213 -21.46 4.08 5.54
N HIS A 214 -21.28 4.43 6.81
CA HIS A 214 -21.06 3.50 7.92
C HIS A 214 -22.26 3.50 8.88
N LEU A 215 -23.31 2.78 8.50
CA LEU A 215 -24.63 2.88 9.16
C LEU A 215 -24.71 2.20 10.53
N TRP A 216 -23.89 1.17 10.77
CA TRP A 216 -23.94 0.34 11.96
C TRP A 216 -22.60 -0.32 12.26
N GLY A 217 -22.41 -0.68 13.54
CA GLY A 217 -21.23 -1.37 14.06
C GLY A 217 -20.17 -0.41 14.57
N LYS A 218 -19.08 -0.96 15.11
CA LYS A 218 -17.97 -0.17 15.68
C LYS A 218 -17.35 0.78 14.65
N LYS A 219 -17.38 0.41 13.37
CA LYS A 219 -16.88 1.27 12.29
C LYS A 219 -17.71 2.55 12.09
N ALA A 220 -18.91 2.68 12.66
CA ALA A 220 -19.66 3.95 12.58
C ALA A 220 -18.99 5.10 13.38
N ASP A 221 -18.13 4.76 14.35
CA ASP A 221 -17.36 5.75 15.11
C ASP A 221 -16.18 6.29 14.27
N TYR A 222 -16.38 7.51 13.74
CA TYR A 222 -15.37 8.21 12.94
C TYR A 222 -14.09 8.51 13.72
N ASP A 223 -14.21 8.98 14.96
CA ASP A 223 -13.08 9.48 15.74
C ASP A 223 -12.22 8.34 16.27
N TYR A 224 -12.86 7.26 16.73
CA TYR A 224 -12.16 6.04 17.12
C TYR A 224 -11.36 5.47 15.94
N ARG A 225 -11.89 5.61 14.72
CA ARG A 225 -11.22 5.10 13.52
C ARG A 225 -10.12 6.03 13.01
N LEU A 226 -10.34 7.34 13.02
CA LEU A 226 -9.36 8.34 12.61
C LEU A 226 -8.08 8.24 13.47
N THR A 227 -8.26 8.12 14.79
CA THR A 227 -7.18 8.02 15.78
C THR A 227 -6.65 6.59 15.96
N SER A 228 -7.00 5.66 15.05
CA SER A 228 -6.61 4.26 15.20
C SER A 228 -5.12 4.03 15.09
N LEU A 229 -4.44 4.76 14.22
CA LEU A 229 -3.02 4.53 13.97
C LEU A 229 -2.14 5.29 14.97
N ASP A 230 -2.67 6.31 15.65
CA ASP A 230 -2.12 6.82 16.90
C ASP A 230 -1.97 5.70 17.94
N ARG A 231 -3.06 4.97 18.21
CA ARG A 231 -3.02 3.84 19.17
C ARG A 231 -2.05 2.75 18.74
N ALA A 232 -1.85 2.55 17.44
CA ALA A 232 -0.83 1.64 16.93
C ALA A 232 0.59 2.15 17.25
N GLN A 233 0.85 3.45 17.03
CA GLN A 233 2.12 4.09 17.38
C GLN A 233 2.39 4.05 18.89
N GLU A 234 1.38 4.30 19.72
CA GLU A 234 1.47 4.19 21.20
C GLU A 234 1.76 2.74 21.66
N ALA A 235 1.34 1.74 20.89
CA ALA A 235 1.72 0.34 21.11
C ALA A 235 3.15 0.01 20.59
N GLY A 236 3.84 0.99 20.01
CA GLY A 236 5.15 0.87 19.38
C GLY A 236 5.13 0.21 18.01
N LEU A 237 3.97 0.17 17.33
CA LEU A 237 3.81 -0.36 15.98
C LEU A 237 4.05 0.80 15.00
N ASP A 238 5.30 0.93 14.56
CA ASP A 238 5.86 2.10 13.89
C ASP A 238 5.66 2.13 12.37
N ASP A 239 5.49 0.98 11.74
CA ASP A 239 5.09 0.84 10.34
C ASP A 239 3.55 0.79 10.23
N VAL A 240 2.91 1.93 9.98
CA VAL A 240 1.46 2.03 9.74
C VAL A 240 1.12 2.36 8.29
N GLY A 241 -0.06 1.95 7.84
CA GLY A 241 -0.58 2.27 6.50
C GLY A 241 -1.94 2.93 6.54
N ILE A 242 -2.05 4.12 5.95
CA ILE A 242 -3.31 4.84 5.80
C ILE A 242 -3.91 4.60 4.41
N GLY A 243 -5.18 4.95 4.25
CA GLY A 243 -5.80 4.97 2.92
C GLY A 243 -7.16 5.62 2.89
N ALA A 244 -7.61 5.96 1.68
CA ALA A 244 -8.93 6.50 1.40
C ALA A 244 -9.56 5.74 0.21
N LEU A 245 -10.85 5.44 0.32
CA LEU A 245 -11.62 4.75 -0.70
C LEU A 245 -12.19 5.79 -1.67
N ILE A 246 -11.44 6.01 -2.76
CA ILE A 246 -11.74 7.03 -3.75
C ILE A 246 -13.06 6.68 -4.46
N GLY A 247 -14.02 7.60 -4.41
CA GLY A 247 -15.39 7.37 -4.87
C GLY A 247 -16.46 7.55 -3.79
N LEU A 248 -16.08 7.59 -2.51
CA LEU A 248 -17.01 7.90 -1.41
C LEU A 248 -17.25 9.41 -1.26
N TYR A 249 -16.24 10.23 -1.53
CA TYR A 249 -16.37 11.68 -1.51
C TYR A 249 -15.41 12.30 -2.53
N ASP A 250 -15.40 13.63 -2.62
CA ASP A 250 -14.54 14.38 -3.54
C ASP A 250 -13.07 13.97 -3.39
N TRP A 251 -12.45 13.49 -4.46
CA TRP A 251 -11.08 12.99 -4.44
C TRP A 251 -10.08 14.05 -3.97
N ARG A 252 -10.38 15.34 -4.20
CA ARG A 252 -9.56 16.48 -3.78
C ARG A 252 -9.51 16.55 -2.25
N PHE A 253 -10.67 16.41 -1.61
CA PHE A 253 -10.80 16.37 -0.16
C PHE A 253 -10.06 15.16 0.41
N GLU A 254 -10.20 13.98 -0.20
CA GLU A 254 -9.54 12.76 0.27
C GLU A 254 -8.01 12.85 0.19
N VAL A 255 -7.46 13.46 -0.87
CA VAL A 255 -6.01 13.73 -0.98
C VAL A 255 -5.55 14.65 0.13
N MET A 256 -6.29 15.74 0.39
CA MET A 256 -5.97 16.67 1.48
C MET A 256 -6.02 15.96 2.85
N GLY A 257 -7.02 15.10 3.08
CA GLY A 257 -7.12 14.30 4.30
C GLY A 257 -5.95 13.33 4.48
N LEU A 258 -5.52 12.64 3.42
CA LEU A 258 -4.35 11.75 3.45
C LEU A 258 -3.05 12.50 3.77
N VAL A 259 -2.87 13.71 3.21
CA VAL A 259 -1.71 14.56 3.52
C VAL A 259 -1.79 15.08 4.95
N ARG A 260 -2.96 15.56 5.41
CA ARG A 260 -3.16 16.03 6.79
C ARG A 260 -2.90 14.93 7.83
N HIS A 261 -3.32 13.70 7.57
CA HIS A 261 -3.05 12.54 8.42
C HIS A 261 -1.55 12.18 8.40
N THR A 262 -0.89 12.29 7.25
CA THR A 262 0.57 12.15 7.20
C THR A 262 1.26 13.20 8.07
N ASN A 263 0.84 14.47 7.98
CA ASN A 263 1.38 15.55 8.80
C ASN A 263 1.14 15.32 10.29
N HIS A 264 -0.03 14.80 10.66
CA HIS A 264 -0.35 14.46 12.04
C HIS A 264 0.62 13.43 12.63
N LEU A 265 0.82 12.31 11.93
CA LEU A 265 1.70 11.25 12.38
C LEU A 265 3.16 11.74 12.47
N GLU A 266 3.60 12.55 11.50
CA GLU A 266 4.94 13.16 11.54
C GLU A 266 5.09 14.15 12.70
N ALA A 267 4.06 14.93 13.03
CA ALA A 267 4.10 15.88 14.14
C ALA A 267 4.10 15.18 15.51
N CYS A 268 3.31 14.12 15.67
CA CYS A 268 3.12 13.44 16.95
C CYS A 268 4.22 12.40 17.23
N TYR A 269 4.74 11.73 16.19
CA TYR A 269 5.60 10.55 16.35
C TYR A 269 6.90 10.63 15.53
N ASN A 270 7.21 11.79 14.91
CA ASN A 270 8.35 12.01 14.00
C ASN A 270 8.42 11.05 12.79
N VAL A 271 7.37 10.26 12.56
CA VAL A 271 7.29 9.30 11.46
C VAL A 271 5.89 9.33 10.84
N GLY A 272 5.85 9.50 9.52
CA GLY A 272 4.62 9.40 8.75
C GLY A 272 4.22 7.94 8.48
N PRO A 273 3.14 7.71 7.72
CA PRO A 273 2.75 6.36 7.33
C PRO A 273 3.81 5.73 6.41
N HIS A 274 4.07 4.44 6.62
CA HIS A 274 4.92 3.61 5.76
C HIS A 274 4.32 3.49 4.35
N THR A 275 2.99 3.35 4.27
CA THR A 275 2.27 3.29 3.00
C THR A 275 0.97 4.09 2.99
N ILE A 276 0.61 4.60 1.82
CA ILE A 276 -0.73 5.07 1.49
C ILE A 276 -1.34 4.14 0.44
N SER A 277 -2.58 3.73 0.69
CA SER A 277 -3.44 3.05 -0.28
C SER A 277 -4.57 3.98 -0.73
N PHE A 278 -4.91 3.94 -2.00
CA PHE A 278 -5.99 4.77 -2.59
C PHE A 278 -6.91 3.91 -3.46
N PRO A 279 -7.50 2.82 -2.92
CA PRO A 279 -8.40 1.98 -3.71
C PRO A 279 -9.57 2.81 -4.27
N ARG A 280 -9.96 2.60 -5.53
CA ARG A 280 -11.24 3.10 -6.03
C ARG A 280 -12.38 2.18 -5.63
N ILE A 281 -13.58 2.75 -5.49
CA ILE A 281 -14.81 1.96 -5.44
C ILE A 281 -14.86 1.05 -6.66
N LYS A 282 -15.23 -0.21 -6.41
CA LYS A 282 -15.52 -1.22 -7.42
C LYS A 282 -16.83 -1.88 -7.09
N ASP A 283 -17.42 -2.53 -8.09
CA ASP A 283 -18.67 -3.25 -7.92
C ASP A 283 -18.51 -4.33 -6.85
N ALA A 284 -19.54 -4.47 -6.02
CA ALA A 284 -19.62 -5.43 -4.93
C ALA A 284 -21.05 -5.93 -4.79
N SER A 285 -21.24 -7.09 -4.18
CA SER A 285 -22.58 -7.59 -3.87
C SER A 285 -23.35 -6.56 -3.02
N MET A 286 -24.57 -6.24 -3.45
CA MET A 286 -25.43 -5.21 -2.84
C MET A 286 -24.81 -3.79 -2.70
N LEU A 287 -23.90 -3.39 -3.61
CA LEU A 287 -23.40 -2.01 -3.66
C LEU A 287 -24.56 -1.01 -3.82
N ARG A 288 -24.70 -0.08 -2.87
CA ARG A 288 -25.78 0.93 -2.86
C ARG A 288 -25.22 2.35 -2.75
N ILE A 289 -24.43 2.77 -3.73
CA ILE A 289 -23.91 4.14 -3.79
C ILE A 289 -24.06 4.74 -5.19
N GLY A 290 -24.27 6.05 -5.26
CA GLY A 290 -24.26 6.79 -6.51
C GLY A 290 -22.83 6.96 -7.06
N LYS A 291 -22.72 7.23 -8.36
CA LYS A 291 -21.43 7.45 -9.04
C LYS A 291 -20.91 8.90 -8.96
N HIS A 292 -21.57 9.76 -8.19
CA HIS A 292 -21.32 11.21 -8.17
C HIS A 292 -19.86 11.57 -7.86
N TYR A 293 -19.23 10.85 -6.94
CA TYR A 293 -17.84 11.09 -6.52
C TYR A 293 -16.82 10.14 -7.16
N PHE A 294 -17.21 9.34 -8.15
CA PHE A 294 -16.29 8.40 -8.79
C PHE A 294 -15.23 9.17 -9.57
N ALA A 295 -13.96 8.93 -9.24
CA ALA A 295 -12.84 9.55 -9.95
C ALA A 295 -12.59 8.86 -11.30
N SER A 296 -12.56 9.67 -12.37
CA SER A 296 -12.10 9.24 -13.69
C SER A 296 -10.64 8.78 -13.66
N ASP A 297 -10.20 8.04 -14.68
CA ASP A 297 -8.80 7.61 -14.79
C ASP A 297 -7.83 8.80 -14.85
N LYS A 298 -8.25 9.91 -15.48
CA LYS A 298 -7.46 11.15 -15.54
C LYS A 298 -7.27 11.77 -14.15
N GLU A 299 -8.34 11.86 -13.36
CA GLU A 299 -8.29 12.35 -11.98
C GLU A 299 -7.50 11.42 -11.07
N PHE A 300 -7.67 10.10 -11.25
CA PHE A 300 -6.97 9.10 -10.47
C PHE A 300 -5.45 9.12 -10.74
N THR A 301 -5.04 9.26 -12.00
CA THR A 301 -3.62 9.45 -12.31
C THR A 301 -3.09 10.75 -11.72
N ARG A 302 -3.88 11.84 -11.78
CA ARG A 302 -3.51 13.13 -11.21
C ARG A 302 -3.33 13.06 -9.70
N LEU A 303 -4.26 12.44 -8.97
CA LEU A 303 -4.17 12.33 -7.51
C LEU A 303 -2.95 11.50 -7.07
N VAL A 304 -2.60 10.43 -7.80
CA VAL A 304 -1.42 9.62 -7.49
C VAL A 304 -0.13 10.43 -7.70
N ALA A 305 -0.06 11.22 -8.77
CA ALA A 305 1.08 12.12 -9.00
C ALA A 305 1.20 13.20 -7.92
N ILE A 306 0.07 13.82 -7.53
CA ILE A 306 0.02 14.82 -6.46
C ILE A 306 0.47 14.21 -5.13
N LEU A 307 -0.06 13.05 -4.76
CA LEU A 307 0.36 12.37 -3.53
C LEU A 307 1.87 12.05 -3.58
N ARG A 308 2.45 11.62 -4.71
CA ARG A 308 3.88 11.30 -4.76
C ARG A 308 4.73 12.54 -4.48
N LEU A 309 4.33 13.68 -5.03
CA LEU A 309 4.97 14.96 -4.76
C LEU A 309 4.75 15.40 -3.31
N ALA A 310 3.54 15.26 -2.78
CA ALA A 310 3.19 15.71 -1.44
C ALA A 310 3.88 14.90 -0.36
N VAL A 311 3.99 13.58 -0.58
CA VAL A 311 4.56 12.65 0.38
C VAL A 311 5.70 11.77 -0.19
N PRO A 312 6.90 12.34 -0.41
CA PRO A 312 7.95 11.72 -1.24
C PRO A 312 8.39 10.30 -0.83
N TYR A 313 8.47 10.01 0.46
CA TYR A 313 9.04 8.77 0.99
C TYR A 313 8.04 7.69 1.35
N THR A 314 6.76 8.04 1.39
CA THR A 314 5.69 7.11 1.74
C THR A 314 5.45 6.18 0.56
N GLY A 315 5.45 4.87 0.83
CA GLY A 315 5.13 3.87 -0.18
C GLY A 315 3.70 4.05 -0.68
N MET A 316 3.45 3.75 -1.94
CA MET A 316 2.12 3.81 -2.53
C MET A 316 1.70 2.44 -3.03
N ILE A 317 0.57 1.97 -2.53
CA ILE A 317 0.00 0.66 -2.85
C ILE A 317 -1.12 0.87 -3.88
N LEU A 318 -0.99 0.17 -5.01
CA LEU A 318 -2.06 0.00 -5.98
C LEU A 318 -2.48 -1.47 -5.99
N THR A 319 -3.77 -1.74 -5.98
CA THR A 319 -4.31 -3.09 -5.92
C THR A 319 -4.88 -3.53 -7.28
N ALA A 320 -5.18 -4.83 -7.42
CA ALA A 320 -5.82 -5.46 -8.58
C ALA A 320 -7.26 -4.98 -8.87
N ARG A 321 -7.68 -3.90 -8.18
CA ARG A 321 -8.88 -3.13 -8.49
C ARG A 321 -8.75 -2.44 -9.84
N GLU A 322 -7.53 -2.09 -10.27
CA GLU A 322 -7.33 -1.35 -11.51
C GLU A 322 -6.90 -2.23 -12.68
N PRO A 323 -7.34 -1.91 -13.90
CA PRO A 323 -6.93 -2.66 -15.08
C PRO A 323 -5.44 -2.46 -15.36
N ALA A 324 -4.83 -3.44 -16.03
CA ALA A 324 -3.40 -3.47 -16.35
C ALA A 324 -2.89 -2.17 -17.01
N THR A 325 -3.66 -1.61 -17.95
CA THR A 325 -3.30 -0.38 -18.68
C THR A 325 -3.13 0.82 -17.75
N LEU A 326 -4.13 1.06 -16.89
CA LEU A 326 -4.08 2.14 -15.91
C LEU A 326 -3.00 1.89 -14.85
N ARG A 327 -2.87 0.64 -14.39
CA ARG A 327 -1.81 0.25 -13.44
C ARG A 327 -0.42 0.58 -13.99
N ASN A 328 -0.16 0.27 -15.25
CA ASN A 328 1.11 0.56 -15.91
C ASN A 328 1.39 2.08 -16.00
N GLU A 329 0.35 2.89 -16.21
CA GLU A 329 0.46 4.36 -16.16
C GLU A 329 0.81 4.85 -14.74
N LEU A 330 0.08 4.40 -13.71
CA LEU A 330 0.24 4.84 -12.33
C LEU A 330 1.59 4.47 -11.71
N ILE A 331 2.17 3.35 -12.15
CA ILE A 331 3.55 2.94 -11.82
C ILE A 331 4.58 3.99 -12.25
N GLN A 332 4.32 4.77 -13.30
CA GLN A 332 5.26 5.81 -13.72
C GLN A 332 5.29 7.01 -12.76
N TYR A 333 4.18 7.30 -12.09
CA TYR A 333 4.00 8.57 -11.38
C TYR A 333 4.10 8.46 -9.86
N GLY A 334 3.82 7.30 -9.26
CA GLY A 334 3.87 7.23 -7.81
C GLY A 334 3.91 5.84 -7.20
N VAL A 335 3.26 4.86 -7.81
CA VAL A 335 3.07 3.52 -7.22
C VAL A 335 4.42 2.83 -6.99
N SER A 336 4.63 2.32 -5.78
CA SER A 336 5.87 1.62 -5.39
C SER A 336 5.64 0.15 -5.03
N GLN A 337 4.40 -0.22 -4.72
CA GLN A 337 4.01 -1.59 -4.41
C GLN A 337 2.71 -1.93 -5.14
N ILE A 338 2.63 -3.14 -5.69
CA ILE A 338 1.41 -3.68 -6.28
C ILE A 338 1.18 -5.10 -5.78
N ASP A 339 -0.06 -5.52 -5.77
CA ASP A 339 -0.40 -6.94 -5.67
C ASP A 339 -0.21 -7.64 -7.03
N GLY A 340 0.01 -8.96 -7.00
CA GLY A 340 0.15 -9.78 -8.20
C GLY A 340 -0.30 -11.21 -7.96
N GLY A 341 -0.99 -11.82 -8.94
CA GLY A 341 -1.66 -13.11 -8.72
C GLY A 341 -2.80 -13.01 -7.71
N THR A 342 -3.46 -11.85 -7.62
CA THR A 342 -4.44 -11.56 -6.56
C THR A 342 -5.65 -12.48 -6.64
N LYS A 343 -6.00 -13.04 -5.47
CA LYS A 343 -7.28 -13.71 -5.24
C LYS A 343 -7.89 -13.14 -3.96
N ILE A 344 -9.18 -12.81 -4.02
CA ILE A 344 -9.89 -12.12 -2.92
C ILE A 344 -11.07 -12.92 -2.36
N GLU A 345 -11.27 -14.14 -2.86
CA GLU A 345 -12.19 -15.11 -2.29
C GLU A 345 -11.48 -15.97 -1.24
N LEU A 346 -12.21 -16.42 -0.22
CA LEU A 346 -11.63 -17.24 0.83
C LEU A 346 -11.38 -18.69 0.38
N GLY A 347 -10.12 -19.10 0.36
CA GLY A 347 -9.73 -20.46 -0.03
C GLY A 347 -9.54 -20.61 -1.54
N SER A 348 -9.21 -19.51 -2.22
CA SER A 348 -9.20 -19.45 -3.69
C SER A 348 -7.80 -19.52 -4.30
N TYR A 349 -6.73 -19.42 -3.52
CA TYR A 349 -5.38 -19.66 -4.00
C TYR A 349 -5.14 -21.14 -4.33
N VAL A 350 -5.81 -22.05 -3.62
CA VAL A 350 -5.81 -23.49 -3.93
C VAL A 350 -6.77 -23.82 -5.10
N SER A 351 -7.80 -23.01 -5.30
CA SER A 351 -8.84 -23.29 -6.30
C SER A 351 -8.45 -22.80 -7.71
N GLN A 352 -8.65 -23.63 -8.73
CA GLN A 352 -8.48 -23.22 -10.14
C GLN A 352 -9.72 -22.52 -10.72
N GLN A 353 -10.65 -22.05 -9.88
CA GLN A 353 -11.85 -21.38 -10.37
C GLN A 353 -11.49 -20.06 -11.05
N LYS A 354 -11.86 -19.94 -12.32
CA LYS A 354 -11.55 -18.78 -13.16
C LYS A 354 -12.55 -17.63 -13.01
N ASN A 355 -13.77 -17.90 -12.54
CA ASN A 355 -14.81 -16.89 -12.45
C ASN A 355 -14.97 -16.45 -10.99
N LEU A 356 -14.78 -15.16 -10.73
CA LEU A 356 -15.06 -14.57 -9.43
C LEU A 356 -16.57 -14.55 -9.16
N ASP A 357 -16.95 -15.04 -7.99
CA ASP A 357 -18.29 -14.93 -7.42
C ASP A 357 -18.33 -13.74 -6.45
N LEU A 358 -19.11 -12.71 -6.77
CA LEU A 358 -19.30 -11.53 -5.92
C LEU A 358 -19.96 -11.85 -4.57
N ASN A 359 -20.63 -13.00 -4.44
CA ASN A 359 -21.19 -13.47 -3.17
C ASN A 359 -20.15 -14.17 -2.29
N ARG A 360 -18.91 -14.36 -2.79
CA ARG A 360 -17.79 -14.98 -2.08
C ARG A 360 -16.56 -14.07 -1.97
N SER A 361 -16.50 -13.01 -2.78
CA SER A 361 -15.46 -11.98 -2.79
C SER A 361 -15.93 -10.66 -2.17
N GLN A 362 -15.00 -9.75 -1.86
CA GLN A 362 -15.33 -8.44 -1.29
C GLN A 362 -15.83 -7.44 -2.35
N PHE A 363 -15.29 -7.51 -3.56
CA PHE A 363 -15.53 -6.60 -4.69
C PHE A 363 -15.05 -7.27 -6.00
N HIS A 364 -15.31 -6.66 -7.15
CA HIS A 364 -14.78 -7.12 -8.44
C HIS A 364 -13.33 -6.65 -8.67
N ILE A 365 -12.40 -7.56 -8.98
CA ILE A 365 -11.04 -7.21 -9.43
C ILE A 365 -10.97 -7.03 -10.94
N ASN A 366 -10.05 -6.20 -11.43
CA ASN A 366 -9.86 -5.92 -12.86
C ASN A 366 -8.46 -6.33 -13.36
N ASP A 367 -7.68 -7.05 -12.55
CA ASP A 367 -6.42 -7.68 -12.93
C ASP A 367 -6.32 -9.04 -12.21
N ASP A 368 -6.72 -10.12 -12.90
CA ASP A 368 -6.76 -11.50 -12.38
C ASP A 368 -5.57 -12.36 -12.85
N ARG A 369 -4.60 -11.72 -13.52
CA ARG A 369 -3.41 -12.36 -14.07
C ARG A 369 -2.56 -12.99 -12.96
N SER A 370 -1.88 -14.07 -13.31
CA SER A 370 -0.93 -14.75 -12.44
C SER A 370 0.25 -13.84 -12.05
N LEU A 371 0.94 -14.19 -10.97
CA LEU A 371 2.15 -13.49 -10.54
C LEU A 371 3.21 -13.44 -11.66
N ASN A 372 3.38 -14.54 -12.41
CA ASN A 372 4.34 -14.59 -13.50
C ASN A 372 4.00 -13.62 -14.64
N GLU A 373 2.73 -13.55 -15.06
CA GLU A 373 2.30 -12.62 -16.12
C GLU A 373 2.51 -11.16 -15.72
N VAL A 374 2.26 -10.83 -14.45
CA VAL A 374 2.53 -9.48 -13.91
C VAL A 374 4.04 -9.19 -13.92
N ILE A 375 4.87 -10.13 -13.48
CA ILE A 375 6.34 -9.99 -13.49
C ILE A 375 6.86 -9.84 -14.92
N GLU A 376 6.39 -10.68 -15.84
CA GLU A 376 6.81 -10.65 -17.24
C GLU A 376 6.49 -9.29 -17.89
N GLU A 377 5.32 -8.72 -17.63
CA GLU A 377 4.95 -7.39 -18.13
C GLU A 377 5.83 -6.28 -17.52
N LEU A 378 6.12 -6.34 -16.22
CA LEU A 378 7.02 -5.39 -15.56
C LEU A 378 8.42 -5.44 -16.18
N LEU A 379 8.95 -6.65 -16.41
CA LEU A 379 10.26 -6.85 -17.03
C LEU A 379 10.31 -6.30 -18.46
N GLN A 380 9.25 -6.46 -19.24
CA GLN A 380 9.13 -5.87 -20.59
C GLN A 380 9.18 -4.33 -20.58
N GLN A 381 8.67 -3.72 -19.51
CA GLN A 381 8.74 -2.27 -19.29
C GLN A 381 10.07 -1.81 -18.66
N GLY A 382 11.02 -2.72 -18.44
CA GLY A 382 12.29 -2.41 -17.79
C GLY A 382 12.16 -2.09 -16.29
N MET A 383 11.04 -2.44 -15.67
CA MET A 383 10.85 -2.36 -14.23
C MET A 383 11.55 -3.52 -13.54
N LEU A 384 11.91 -3.32 -12.27
CA LEU A 384 12.59 -4.32 -11.43
C LEU A 384 11.61 -4.83 -10.35
N PRO A 385 10.89 -5.95 -10.61
CA PRO A 385 10.08 -6.61 -9.60
C PRO A 385 10.92 -6.97 -8.37
N SER A 386 10.33 -6.87 -7.18
CA SER A 386 11.04 -7.15 -5.93
C SER A 386 10.14 -7.78 -4.89
N PHE A 387 10.68 -8.75 -4.17
CA PHE A 387 10.07 -9.35 -2.99
C PHE A 387 10.81 -8.97 -1.70
N CYS A 388 11.60 -7.90 -1.75
CA CYS A 388 12.51 -7.50 -0.67
C CYS A 388 11.79 -7.29 0.67
N THR A 389 12.37 -7.86 1.72
CA THR A 389 11.97 -7.69 3.13
C THR A 389 13.14 -7.29 4.02
N ALA A 390 14.28 -6.92 3.43
CA ALA A 390 15.54 -6.64 4.14
C ALA A 390 15.41 -5.60 5.25
N CYS A 391 14.60 -4.55 5.06
CA CYS A 391 14.40 -3.53 6.11
C CYS A 391 13.88 -4.15 7.40
N TYR A 392 12.98 -5.13 7.32
CA TYR A 392 12.44 -5.81 8.50
C TYR A 392 13.49 -6.72 9.16
N ARG A 393 14.27 -7.46 8.36
CA ARG A 393 15.39 -8.29 8.85
C ARG A 393 16.45 -7.49 9.60
N LEU A 394 16.67 -6.24 9.18
CA LEU A 394 17.70 -5.35 9.70
C LEU A 394 17.18 -4.35 10.74
N GLY A 395 15.93 -4.49 11.21
CA GLY A 395 15.34 -3.58 12.18
C GLY A 395 15.18 -2.13 11.70
N ARG A 396 15.12 -1.92 10.37
CA ARG A 396 14.88 -0.63 9.73
C ARG A 396 13.38 -0.39 9.58
N THR A 397 12.70 -0.10 10.68
CA THR A 397 11.27 0.25 10.75
C THR A 397 11.11 1.69 11.27
N GLY A 398 9.93 2.29 11.12
CA GLY A 398 9.63 3.59 11.74
C GLY A 398 10.63 4.70 11.37
N GLU A 399 11.11 5.43 12.38
CA GLU A 399 12.10 6.50 12.21
C GLU A 399 13.41 6.00 11.55
N HIS A 400 13.90 4.82 11.92
CA HIS A 400 15.13 4.25 11.34
C HIS A 400 14.96 4.01 9.82
N PHE A 401 13.78 3.60 9.36
CA PHE A 401 13.51 3.51 7.92
C PHE A 401 13.58 4.87 7.24
N MET A 402 13.09 5.92 7.91
CA MET A 402 13.09 7.29 7.39
C MET A 402 14.50 7.88 7.30
N GLU A 403 15.44 7.50 8.18
CA GLU A 403 16.85 7.91 8.09
C GLU A 403 17.51 7.50 6.76
N PHE A 404 17.17 6.33 6.21
CA PHE A 404 17.68 5.90 4.90
C PHE A 404 16.85 6.48 3.75
N SER A 405 15.56 6.70 4.00
CA SER A 405 14.62 7.16 2.99
C SER A 405 14.83 8.62 2.64
N VAL A 406 14.94 9.46 3.67
CA VAL A 406 15.01 10.92 3.57
C VAL A 406 16.20 11.41 2.73
N PRO A 407 17.43 10.93 2.94
CA PRO A 407 18.56 11.36 2.11
C PRO A 407 18.43 10.88 0.65
N GLY A 408 17.42 10.09 0.30
CA GLY A 408 17.25 9.47 -1.02
C GLY A 408 18.16 8.27 -1.23
N PHE A 409 18.56 7.59 -0.14
CA PHE A 409 19.40 6.40 -0.25
C PHE A 409 18.60 5.13 -0.53
N ILE A 410 17.26 5.17 -0.51
CA ILE A 410 16.40 4.04 -0.89
C ILE A 410 16.89 3.37 -2.16
N LYS A 411 17.09 4.11 -3.27
CA LYS A 411 17.56 3.52 -4.53
C LYS A 411 18.87 2.74 -4.33
N ARG A 412 19.85 3.30 -3.61
CA ARG A 412 21.17 2.68 -3.39
C ARG A 412 21.11 1.40 -2.56
N PHE A 413 20.26 1.34 -1.54
CA PHE A 413 20.13 0.15 -0.68
C PHE A 413 19.14 -0.88 -1.21
N CYS A 414 18.05 -0.43 -1.83
CA CYS A 414 16.97 -1.30 -2.23
C CYS A 414 17.15 -1.91 -3.62
N THR A 415 17.89 -1.28 -4.55
CA THR A 415 18.16 -1.89 -5.87
C THR A 415 18.93 -3.22 -5.76
N PRO A 416 20.04 -3.31 -4.99
CA PRO A 416 20.71 -4.59 -4.74
C PRO A 416 19.78 -5.67 -4.20
N ASN A 417 19.00 -5.36 -3.17
CA ASN A 417 18.07 -6.32 -2.58
C ASN A 417 16.93 -6.70 -3.54
N ALA A 418 16.48 -5.78 -4.41
CA ALA A 418 15.51 -6.09 -5.45
C ALA A 418 16.07 -7.08 -6.47
N ILE A 419 17.31 -6.87 -6.93
CA ILE A 419 18.03 -7.80 -7.80
C ILE A 419 18.12 -9.19 -7.17
N LEU A 420 18.53 -9.28 -5.90
CA LEU A 420 18.65 -10.56 -5.20
C LEU A 420 17.31 -11.29 -5.09
N THR A 421 16.25 -10.58 -4.69
CA THR A 421 14.92 -11.21 -4.61
C THR A 421 14.33 -11.59 -5.96
N LEU A 422 14.65 -10.84 -7.03
CA LEU A 422 14.26 -11.23 -8.38
C LEU A 422 15.05 -12.47 -8.82
N ALA A 423 16.36 -12.51 -8.59
CA ALA A 423 17.19 -13.67 -8.90
C ALA A 423 16.67 -14.95 -8.24
N GLU A 424 16.26 -14.89 -6.97
CA GLU A 424 15.58 -16.01 -6.30
C GLU A 424 14.31 -16.42 -7.04
N TYR A 425 13.48 -15.44 -7.43
CA TYR A 425 12.26 -15.74 -8.17
C TYR A 425 12.53 -16.43 -9.52
N LEU A 426 13.55 -15.95 -10.24
CA LEU A 426 13.93 -16.49 -11.55
C LEU A 426 14.46 -17.93 -11.47
N GLU A 427 15.20 -18.26 -10.41
CA GLU A 427 15.77 -19.60 -10.20
C GLU A 427 14.72 -20.61 -9.70
N ASP A 428 13.71 -20.15 -8.97
CA ASP A 428 12.79 -21.05 -8.26
C ASP A 428 11.42 -21.21 -8.91
N TYR A 429 10.91 -20.18 -9.59
CA TYR A 429 9.48 -20.13 -9.97
C TYR A 429 9.24 -19.69 -11.42
N ALA A 430 10.13 -18.90 -12.01
CA ALA A 430 9.89 -18.33 -13.32
C ALA A 430 10.01 -19.37 -14.45
N PRO A 431 9.07 -19.40 -15.42
CA PRO A 431 9.28 -20.09 -16.69
C PRO A 431 10.51 -19.54 -17.41
N GLU A 432 11.16 -20.36 -18.24
CA GLU A 432 12.42 -20.02 -18.92
C GLU A 432 12.35 -18.69 -19.69
N THR A 433 11.24 -18.43 -20.40
CA THR A 433 11.03 -17.18 -21.16
C THR A 433 11.04 -15.94 -20.27
N THR A 434 10.45 -16.05 -19.06
CA THR A 434 10.43 -14.96 -18.08
C THR A 434 11.80 -14.82 -17.42
N ALA A 435 12.47 -15.93 -17.12
CA ALA A 435 13.84 -15.94 -16.59
C ALA A 435 14.83 -15.21 -17.51
N GLN A 436 14.79 -15.48 -18.82
CA GLN A 436 15.66 -14.80 -19.79
C GLN A 436 15.46 -13.27 -19.81
N LYS A 437 14.21 -12.80 -19.72
CA LYS A 437 13.90 -11.36 -19.61
C LYS A 437 14.37 -10.80 -18.27
N GLY A 438 14.15 -11.55 -17.19
CA GLY A 438 14.54 -11.18 -15.84
C GLY A 438 16.05 -10.96 -15.69
N TRP A 439 16.86 -11.88 -16.21
CA TRP A 439 18.31 -11.77 -16.16
C TRP A 439 18.83 -10.56 -16.95
N LYS A 440 18.22 -10.23 -18.10
CA LYS A 440 18.56 -8.99 -18.84
C LYS A 440 18.27 -7.73 -18.04
N VAL A 441 17.14 -7.69 -17.34
CA VAL A 441 16.80 -6.56 -16.46
C VAL A 441 17.75 -6.50 -15.26
N ILE A 442 18.12 -7.63 -14.67
CA ILE A 442 19.11 -7.70 -13.59
C ILE A 442 20.44 -7.08 -14.05
N GLU A 443 21.01 -7.53 -15.16
CA GLU A 443 22.31 -7.01 -15.64
C GLU A 443 22.23 -5.50 -15.94
N LYS A 444 21.15 -5.02 -16.58
CA LYS A 444 20.96 -3.57 -16.79
C LYS A 444 20.94 -2.77 -15.50
N ASN A 445 20.33 -3.29 -14.43
CA ASN A 445 20.31 -2.61 -13.13
C ASN A 445 21.63 -2.78 -12.36
N MET A 446 22.40 -3.84 -12.63
CA MET A 446 23.76 -4.03 -12.09
C MET A 446 24.71 -2.93 -12.61
N ASP A 447 24.58 -2.53 -13.87
CA ASP A 447 25.40 -1.47 -14.48
C ASP A 447 25.22 -0.10 -13.79
N GLU A 448 24.09 0.14 -13.12
CA GLU A 448 23.86 1.36 -12.34
C GLU A 448 24.50 1.34 -10.94
N LEU A 449 25.00 0.19 -10.49
CA LEU A 449 25.67 0.03 -9.20
C LEU A 449 27.16 0.37 -9.32
N ASN A 450 27.78 0.83 -8.21
CA ASN A 450 29.23 0.96 -8.18
C ASN A 450 29.93 -0.41 -8.14
N GLU A 451 31.20 -0.47 -8.53
CA GLU A 451 31.98 -1.70 -8.67
C GLU A 451 31.96 -2.59 -7.41
N LYS A 452 32.11 -1.99 -6.22
CA LYS A 452 32.06 -2.72 -4.95
C LYS A 452 30.71 -3.41 -4.76
N MET A 453 29.61 -2.71 -5.02
CA MET A 453 28.24 -3.27 -4.93
C MET A 453 28.00 -4.33 -6.00
N GLN A 454 28.50 -4.12 -7.21
CA GLN A 454 28.38 -5.12 -8.28
C GLN A 454 29.03 -6.44 -7.87
N ASN A 455 30.26 -6.41 -7.35
CA ASN A 455 30.97 -7.61 -6.90
C ASN A 455 30.22 -8.31 -5.75
N GLU A 456 29.73 -7.55 -4.76
CA GLU A 456 28.94 -8.08 -3.65
C GLU A 456 27.64 -8.77 -4.13
N VAL A 457 26.92 -8.15 -5.06
CA VAL A 457 25.65 -8.69 -5.57
C VAL A 457 25.90 -9.90 -6.49
N ARG A 458 26.96 -9.89 -7.31
CA ARG A 458 27.33 -11.05 -8.15
C ARG A 458 27.68 -12.28 -7.31
N ASP A 459 28.42 -12.11 -6.22
CA ASP A 459 28.73 -13.19 -5.27
C ASP A 459 27.43 -13.78 -4.67
N LYS A 460 26.54 -12.92 -4.17
CA LYS A 460 25.25 -13.35 -3.63
C LYS A 460 24.36 -14.04 -4.68
N ILE A 461 24.36 -13.57 -5.94
CA ILE A 461 23.65 -14.25 -7.04
C ILE A 461 24.25 -15.64 -7.30
N ALA A 462 25.58 -15.79 -7.28
CA ALA A 462 26.22 -17.09 -7.46
C ALA A 462 25.81 -18.08 -6.35
N ARG A 463 25.74 -17.61 -5.11
CA ARG A 463 25.24 -18.37 -3.96
C ARG A 463 23.75 -18.72 -4.08
N ILE A 464 22.92 -17.81 -4.59
CA ILE A 464 21.52 -18.10 -4.92
C ILE A 464 21.42 -19.23 -5.95
N LYS A 465 22.23 -19.21 -7.00
CA LYS A 465 22.26 -20.30 -7.99
C LYS A 465 22.70 -21.64 -7.39
N GLN A 466 23.48 -21.63 -6.31
CA GLN A 466 23.89 -22.81 -5.56
C GLN A 466 22.85 -23.27 -4.50
N GLY A 467 21.78 -22.50 -4.30
CA GLY A 467 20.66 -22.87 -3.43
C GLY A 467 20.50 -22.03 -2.16
N GLU A 468 21.38 -21.07 -1.88
CA GLU A 468 21.22 -20.16 -0.74
C GLU A 468 20.06 -19.17 -0.98
N ARG A 469 19.31 -18.81 0.07
CA ARG A 469 18.13 -17.93 -0.02
C ARG A 469 18.12 -16.91 1.10
N ASP A 470 17.28 -15.89 0.94
CA ASP A 470 17.11 -14.73 1.82
C ASP A 470 18.42 -13.96 2.04
N LEU A 471 19.17 -13.75 0.96
CA LEU A 471 20.38 -12.90 0.99
C LEU A 471 20.00 -11.43 0.80
N TYR A 472 20.49 -10.57 1.69
CA TYR A 472 20.21 -9.13 1.67
C TYR A 472 21.44 -8.30 2.07
N ARG A 473 21.30 -6.98 1.97
CA ARG A 473 22.31 -5.94 2.25
C ARG A 473 21.76 -4.81 3.12
#